data_AF-A0A0B2W6F2-F1
#
_entry.id   AF-A0A0B2W6F2-F1
#
_cell.length_a   1.000
_cell.length_b   1.000
_cell.length_c   1.000
_cell.angle_alpha   90.00
_cell.angle_beta   90.00
_cell.angle_gamma   90.00
#
_symmetry.space_group_name_H-M   'P 1'
#
loop_
_entity.id
_entity.type
_entity.pdbx_description
1 polymer ?
#
loop_
_entity_poly.entity_id
_entity_poly.type
_entity_poly.pdbx_seq_one_letter_code
_entity_poly.pdbx_strand_id
1 'polypeptide(L)'
;MIRFYHLFDMNSAMDAAGLVIGRSIMLQRGPSLSHDCCFQCVPSTCTKRFHHSRRHKRSPTEESATEITKVDADPACNSEKLRAIMESAITNDTSESKRNIQKAAEEAFKSDFNVICAKGAFSYVTHTDTYCQISKPNVTCYAFMAY
;
A
#
# COMPACT_ATOMS: atom_id res chain seq x y z
N MET A 1 7.13 33.71 14.52
CA MET A 1 8.34 33.04 15.06
C MET A 1 8.03 32.61 16.48
N ILE A 2 7.51 31.39 16.68
CA ILE A 2 7.34 30.82 18.03
C ILE A 2 7.75 29.35 17.95
N ARG A 3 8.92 29.07 18.54
CA ARG A 3 9.45 27.76 18.87
C ARG A 3 8.69 27.29 20.12
N PHE A 4 8.10 26.10 20.09
CA PHE A 4 7.78 25.35 21.30
C PHE A 4 8.58 24.06 21.28
N TYR A 5 9.63 24.02 22.10
CA TYR A 5 10.28 22.81 22.60
C TYR A 5 10.23 22.89 24.13
N HIS A 6 10.11 21.71 24.76
CA HIS A 6 10.15 21.42 26.20
C HIS A 6 8.89 21.83 26.98
N LEU A 7 8.39 21.08 27.97
CA LEU A 7 8.95 20.01 28.80
C LEU A 7 7.73 19.35 29.48
N PHE A 8 7.68 18.02 29.65
CA PHE A 8 6.95 17.45 30.80
C PHE A 8 7.88 16.49 31.51
N ASP A 9 8.14 16.88 32.76
CA ASP A 9 9.14 16.36 33.65
C ASP A 9 8.67 15.12 34.41
N MET A 10 9.69 14.42 34.88
CA MET A 10 9.76 13.37 35.89
C MET A 10 8.53 13.10 36.77
N ASN A 11 8.06 11.84 36.73
CA ASN A 11 7.76 11.10 37.95
C ASN A 11 8.24 9.64 37.80
N SER A 12 9.49 9.43 38.20
CA SER A 12 10.04 8.13 38.52
C SER A 12 9.54 7.72 39.91
N ALA A 13 8.71 6.68 39.98
CA ALA A 13 8.64 5.83 41.16
C ALA A 13 9.52 4.61 40.88
N MET A 14 10.64 4.51 41.59
CA MET A 14 11.48 3.32 41.66
C MET A 14 10.77 2.30 42.54
N ASP A 15 10.52 1.09 42.02
CA ASP A 15 10.23 -0.07 42.86
C ASP A 15 11.27 -1.17 42.60
N ALA A 16 11.69 -1.80 43.69
CA ALA A 16 12.90 -2.57 43.83
C ALA A 16 12.71 -4.03 43.41
N ALA A 17 12.93 -4.33 42.13
CA ALA A 17 13.27 -5.66 41.67
C ALA A 17 14.03 -5.56 40.34
N GLY A 18 15.35 -5.74 40.40
CA GLY A 18 16.21 -5.70 39.23
C GLY A 18 15.87 -6.81 38.25
N LEU A 19 15.40 -6.44 37.05
CA LEU A 19 15.65 -7.17 35.81
C LEU A 19 15.33 -6.28 34.59
N VAL A 20 16.36 -5.73 33.94
CA VAL A 20 16.22 -5.15 32.59
C VAL A 20 16.08 -6.32 31.62
N ILE A 21 14.86 -6.81 31.39
CA ILE A 21 14.57 -7.59 30.19
C ILE A 21 14.22 -6.59 29.09
N GLY A 22 15.24 -6.14 28.36
CA GLY A 22 15.05 -5.54 27.05
C GLY A 22 14.47 -6.58 26.10
N ARG A 23 13.15 -6.81 26.16
CA ARG A 23 12.44 -7.42 25.03
C ARG A 23 12.41 -6.34 23.97
N SER A 24 13.33 -6.40 23.02
CA SER A 24 13.05 -5.93 21.67
C SER A 24 11.76 -6.64 21.25
N ILE A 25 10.62 -5.98 21.45
CA ILE A 25 9.38 -6.37 20.80
C ILE A 25 9.69 -6.13 19.34
N MET A 26 10.16 -7.18 18.66
CA MET A 26 10.03 -7.26 17.22
C MET A 26 8.54 -7.05 16.99
N LEU A 27 8.15 -5.83 16.61
CA LEU A 27 6.84 -5.56 16.02
C LEU A 27 6.78 -6.55 14.86
N GLN A 28 6.16 -7.70 15.10
CA GLN A 28 5.99 -8.72 14.08
C GLN A 28 5.10 -8.03 13.06
N ARG A 29 5.71 -7.47 12.01
CA ARG A 29 5.00 -7.00 10.85
C ARG A 29 4.12 -8.18 10.46
N GLY A 30 2.81 -7.98 10.59
CA GLY A 30 1.83 -8.96 10.17
C GLY A 30 2.06 -9.36 8.70
N PRO A 31 1.33 -10.35 8.18
CA PRO A 31 1.48 -10.75 6.79
C PRO A 31 1.42 -9.52 5.87
N SER A 32 2.52 -9.19 5.21
CA SER A 32 2.55 -8.04 4.30
C SER A 32 1.86 -8.45 3.00
N LEU A 33 0.80 -7.75 2.64
CA LEU A 33 0.17 -7.87 1.33
C LEU A 33 1.05 -7.16 0.30
N SER A 34 1.39 -7.85 -0.78
CA SER A 34 2.08 -7.26 -1.93
C SER A 34 1.27 -7.43 -3.21
N HIS A 35 1.33 -6.42 -4.07
CA HIS A 35 0.72 -6.38 -5.39
C HIS A 35 1.83 -6.47 -6.42
N ASP A 36 1.98 -7.62 -7.08
CA ASP A 36 2.96 -7.86 -8.14
C ASP A 36 2.24 -7.83 -9.50
N CYS A 37 2.39 -6.73 -10.24
CA CYS A 37 1.60 -6.44 -11.43
C CYS A 37 2.46 -5.98 -12.60
N CYS A 38 2.10 -6.44 -13.81
CA CYS A 38 2.71 -6.08 -15.08
C CYS A 38 1.61 -5.59 -16.02
N PHE A 39 1.62 -4.29 -16.32
CA PHE A 39 0.63 -3.67 -17.19
C PHE A 39 1.16 -3.52 -18.61
N GLN A 40 0.33 -3.80 -19.61
CA GLN A 40 0.69 -3.80 -21.04
C GLN A 40 1.87 -4.74 -21.39
N CYS A 41 2.23 -5.64 -20.48
CA CYS A 41 3.16 -6.73 -20.72
C CYS A 41 2.44 -7.90 -21.43
N VAL A 42 3.21 -8.83 -21.99
CA VAL A 42 2.68 -10.09 -22.50
C VAL A 42 3.38 -11.24 -21.75
N PRO A 43 2.71 -11.95 -20.82
CA PRO A 43 1.33 -11.74 -20.37
C PRO A 43 1.18 -10.53 -19.42
N SER A 44 0.02 -9.87 -19.46
CA SER A 44 -0.36 -8.87 -18.45
C SER A 44 -0.95 -9.60 -17.25
N THR A 45 -0.26 -9.55 -16.11
CA THR A 45 -0.61 -10.31 -14.90
C THR A 45 -0.59 -9.40 -13.68
N CYS A 46 -1.51 -9.59 -12.74
CA CYS A 46 -1.52 -8.87 -11.46
C CYS A 46 -1.94 -9.84 -10.36
N THR A 47 -1.04 -10.07 -9.39
CA THR A 47 -1.24 -11.08 -8.34
C THR A 47 -1.04 -10.46 -6.96
N LYS A 48 -2.01 -10.72 -6.07
CA LYS A 48 -1.89 -10.42 -4.63
C LYS A 48 -1.12 -11.54 -3.94
N ARG A 49 0.03 -11.24 -3.32
CA ARG A 49 0.80 -12.22 -2.54
C ARG A 49 0.73 -11.88 -1.05
N PHE A 50 0.32 -12.86 -0.26
CA PHE A 50 0.40 -12.81 1.20
C PHE A 50 1.73 -13.40 1.65
N HIS A 51 2.64 -12.57 2.14
CA HIS A 51 3.89 -13.06 2.73
C HIS A 51 3.61 -13.51 4.18
N HIS A 52 3.12 -14.74 4.35
CA HIS A 52 3.22 -15.38 5.66
C HIS A 52 4.70 -15.66 5.92
N SER A 53 5.23 -15.11 7.03
CA SER A 53 6.57 -15.46 7.50
C SER A 53 6.61 -16.98 7.67
N ARG A 54 7.31 -17.65 6.74
CA ARG A 54 7.47 -19.11 6.78
C ARG A 54 8.30 -19.45 8.00
N ARG A 55 7.63 -19.69 9.13
CA ARG A 55 8.21 -20.46 10.22
C ARG A 55 8.42 -21.86 9.64
N HIS A 56 9.68 -22.24 9.43
CA HIS A 56 10.06 -23.55 8.90
C HIS A 56 9.32 -24.65 9.68
N LYS A 57 8.29 -25.26 9.07
CA LYS A 57 7.69 -26.49 9.58
C LYS A 57 7.30 -27.39 8.41
N ARG A 58 7.68 -28.65 8.56
CA ARG A 58 7.68 -29.75 7.58
C ARG A 58 6.29 -30.03 6.99
N SER A 59 6.30 -30.33 5.68
CA SER A 59 5.43 -31.22 4.87
C SER A 59 3.90 -31.01 4.86
N PRO A 60 3.23 -31.35 3.73
CA PRO A 60 1.86 -30.95 3.43
C PRO A 60 0.85 -31.94 4.02
N THR A 61 -0.12 -31.41 4.74
CA THR A 61 -1.45 -32.00 4.80
C THR A 61 -2.42 -30.92 4.35
N GLU A 62 -3.15 -31.28 3.30
CA GLU A 62 -4.29 -30.58 2.73
C GLU A 62 -5.22 -30.00 3.79
N GLU A 63 -6.02 -29.03 3.34
CA GLU A 63 -7.26 -28.56 3.97
C GLU A 63 -7.15 -27.32 4.87
N SER A 64 -7.37 -26.16 4.24
CA SER A 64 -8.38 -25.22 4.73
C SER A 64 -8.88 -24.39 3.56
N ALA A 65 -9.67 -25.03 2.69
CA ALA A 65 -10.51 -24.35 1.73
C ALA A 65 -11.79 -23.92 2.44
N THR A 66 -11.93 -22.63 2.73
CA THR A 66 -13.20 -21.87 2.95
C THR A 66 -12.82 -20.48 3.47
N GLU A 67 -13.24 -19.34 2.94
CA GLU A 67 -14.11 -18.98 1.82
C GLU A 67 -13.46 -17.76 1.17
N ILE A 68 -12.94 -17.90 -0.06
CA ILE A 68 -12.75 -16.70 -0.88
C ILE A 68 -14.14 -16.40 -1.40
N THR A 69 -14.82 -15.46 -0.74
CA THR A 69 -15.90 -14.73 -1.40
C THR A 69 -15.28 -14.19 -2.68
N LYS A 70 -15.62 -14.81 -3.82
CA LYS A 70 -15.42 -14.23 -5.14
C LYS A 70 -16.37 -13.06 -5.22
N VAL A 71 -16.09 -12.01 -4.46
CA VAL A 71 -16.44 -10.67 -4.90
C VAL A 71 -15.56 -10.50 -6.11
N ASP A 72 -16.17 -10.28 -7.28
CA ASP A 72 -15.52 -9.80 -8.49
C ASP A 72 -14.90 -8.41 -8.23
N ALA A 73 -13.99 -8.34 -7.25
CA ALA A 73 -13.26 -7.15 -6.89
C ALA A 73 -12.15 -7.02 -7.91
N ASP A 74 -12.27 -6.00 -8.76
CA ASP A 74 -11.25 -5.61 -9.72
C ASP A 74 -9.86 -5.67 -9.05
N PRO A 75 -8.97 -6.60 -9.45
CA PRO A 75 -7.67 -6.72 -8.81
C PRO A 75 -6.84 -5.44 -8.98
N ALA A 76 -7.18 -4.60 -9.96
CA ALA A 76 -6.48 -3.37 -10.29
C ALA A 76 -6.92 -2.17 -9.44
N CYS A 77 -8.09 -2.21 -8.79
CA CYS A 77 -8.59 -1.09 -8.01
C CYS A 77 -9.48 -1.50 -6.84
N ASN A 78 -9.16 -1.01 -5.64
CA ASN A 78 -9.91 -1.33 -4.42
C ASN A 78 -10.57 -0.11 -3.73
N SER A 79 -10.57 1.06 -4.38
CA SER A 79 -11.13 2.29 -3.82
C SER A 79 -11.89 3.08 -4.88
N GLU A 80 -13.22 3.11 -4.78
CA GLU A 80 -14.09 3.88 -5.68
C GLU A 80 -13.81 5.40 -5.62
N LYS A 81 -13.48 5.90 -4.42
CA LYS A 81 -13.12 7.31 -4.24
C LYS A 81 -11.83 7.65 -5.00
N LEU A 82 -10.82 6.80 -4.93
CA LEU A 82 -9.57 6.99 -5.67
C LEU A 82 -9.79 6.83 -7.18
N ARG A 83 -10.65 5.88 -7.58
CA ARG A 83 -11.06 5.68 -8.96
C ARG A 83 -11.66 6.95 -9.57
N ALA A 84 -12.64 7.58 -8.91
CA ALA A 84 -13.26 8.81 -9.40
C ALA A 84 -12.26 9.96 -9.55
N ILE A 85 -11.31 10.07 -8.61
CA ILE A 85 -10.23 11.06 -8.69
C ILE A 85 -9.35 10.79 -9.91
N MET A 86 -8.92 9.54 -10.12
CA MET A 86 -8.05 9.19 -11.25
C MET A 86 -8.76 9.34 -12.60
N GLU A 87 -10.02 8.93 -12.70
CA GLU A 87 -10.82 9.08 -13.92
C GLU A 87 -10.98 10.56 -14.31
N SER A 88 -11.11 11.47 -13.36
CA SER A 88 -11.19 12.92 -13.63
C SER A 88 -9.82 13.58 -13.87
N ALA A 89 -8.77 13.13 -13.18
CA ALA A 89 -7.45 13.78 -13.19
C ALA A 89 -6.51 13.35 -14.35
N ILE A 90 -6.70 12.16 -14.96
CA ILE A 90 -5.83 11.70 -16.05
C ILE A 90 -6.06 12.54 -17.32
N THR A 91 -4.96 13.07 -17.86
CA THR A 91 -4.88 13.78 -19.15
C THR A 91 -4.08 12.96 -20.17
N ASN A 92 -3.77 13.53 -21.34
CA ASN A 92 -2.91 12.90 -22.35
C ASN A 92 -1.40 13.01 -22.02
N ASP A 93 -1.04 13.79 -21.00
CA ASP A 93 0.33 13.96 -20.53
C ASP A 93 0.57 13.21 -19.22
N THR A 94 1.59 12.36 -19.18
CA THR A 94 1.91 11.53 -18.01
C THR A 94 2.43 12.35 -16.83
N SER A 95 3.10 13.47 -17.09
CA SER A 95 3.68 14.33 -16.05
C SER A 95 2.61 15.20 -15.40
N GLU A 96 1.66 15.68 -16.17
CA GLU A 96 0.47 16.38 -15.67
C GLU A 96 -0.44 15.42 -14.90
N SER A 97 -0.76 14.27 -15.50
CA SER A 97 -1.64 13.26 -14.89
C SER A 97 -1.16 12.84 -13.50
N LYS A 98 0.13 12.51 -13.33
CA LYS A 98 0.65 12.08 -12.02
C LYS A 98 0.58 13.18 -10.96
N ARG A 99 0.85 14.44 -11.33
CA ARG A 99 0.78 15.59 -10.41
C ARG A 99 -0.66 15.90 -10.01
N ASN A 100 -1.60 15.82 -10.96
CA ASN A 100 -3.02 16.06 -10.72
C ASN A 100 -3.61 14.98 -9.81
N ILE A 101 -3.34 13.71 -10.08
CA ILE A 101 -3.79 12.59 -9.25
C ILE A 101 -3.21 12.71 -7.85
N GLN A 102 -1.90 12.94 -7.72
CA GLN A 102 -1.24 13.02 -6.41
C GLN A 102 -1.90 14.11 -5.56
N LYS A 103 -1.96 15.34 -6.07
CA LYS A 103 -2.54 16.46 -5.34
C LYS A 103 -3.99 16.20 -4.92
N ALA A 104 -4.82 15.70 -5.84
CA ALA A 104 -6.23 15.45 -5.56
C ALA A 104 -6.44 14.29 -4.58
N ALA A 105 -5.64 13.22 -4.68
CA ALA A 105 -5.69 12.10 -3.76
C ALA A 105 -5.24 12.51 -2.35
N GLU A 106 -4.11 13.22 -2.23
CA GLU A 106 -3.60 13.69 -0.94
C GLU A 106 -4.60 14.64 -0.25
N GLU A 107 -5.23 15.53 -1.03
CA GLU A 107 -6.27 16.41 -0.51
C GLU A 107 -7.52 15.65 -0.04
N ALA A 108 -7.92 14.60 -0.77
CA ALA A 108 -9.14 13.85 -0.49
C ALA A 108 -8.97 12.81 0.64
N PHE A 109 -7.79 12.20 0.75
CA PHE A 109 -7.49 11.14 1.72
C PHE A 109 -6.71 11.63 2.95
N LYS A 110 -6.15 12.84 2.91
CA LYS A 110 -5.32 13.41 3.99
C LYS A 110 -4.12 12.50 4.34
N SER A 111 -3.54 11.89 3.32
CA SER A 111 -2.39 10.99 3.39
C SER A 111 -1.56 11.14 2.12
N ASP A 112 -0.28 10.80 2.16
CA ASP A 112 0.63 10.92 1.03
C ASP A 112 0.34 9.84 -0.03
N PHE A 113 0.44 10.20 -1.32
CA PHE A 113 0.18 9.26 -2.42
C PHE A 113 1.35 9.19 -3.39
N ASN A 114 1.70 7.96 -3.76
CA ASN A 114 2.61 7.68 -4.86
C ASN A 114 1.81 7.45 -6.14
N VAL A 115 2.25 8.05 -7.25
CA VAL A 115 1.58 7.91 -8.54
C VAL A 115 2.59 7.65 -9.66
N ILE A 116 2.35 6.58 -10.41
CA ILE A 116 3.12 6.20 -11.59
C ILE A 116 2.20 6.31 -12.80
N CYS A 117 2.59 7.03 -13.84
CA CYS A 117 1.86 7.12 -15.10
C CYS A 117 2.79 6.83 -16.27
N ALA A 118 2.33 6.02 -17.22
CA ALA A 118 3.09 5.66 -18.41
C ALA A 118 2.17 5.56 -19.65
N LYS A 119 2.77 5.73 -20.83
CA LYS A 119 2.11 5.47 -22.14
C LYS A 119 2.36 4.05 -22.67
N GLY A 120 3.23 3.29 -22.00
CA GLY A 120 3.63 1.94 -22.40
C GLY A 120 3.68 1.01 -21.20
N ALA A 121 4.22 -0.19 -21.41
CA ALA A 121 4.26 -1.24 -20.41
C ALA A 121 5.16 -0.92 -19.21
N PHE A 122 4.73 -1.32 -18.03
CA PHE A 122 5.52 -1.24 -16.80
C PHE A 122 5.11 -2.33 -15.81
N SER A 123 6.08 -2.81 -15.04
CA SER A 123 5.90 -3.77 -13.96
C SER A 123 6.24 -3.13 -12.62
N TYR A 124 5.49 -3.46 -11.57
CA TYR A 124 5.72 -2.96 -10.23
C TYR A 124 5.37 -4.00 -9.17
N VAL A 125 6.03 -3.85 -8.02
CA VAL A 125 5.65 -4.52 -6.78
C VAL A 125 5.41 -3.47 -5.71
N THR A 126 4.22 -3.44 -5.13
CA THR A 126 3.89 -2.47 -4.06
C THR A 126 3.27 -3.16 -2.86
N HIS A 127 3.59 -2.64 -1.69
CA HIS A 127 2.88 -2.92 -0.45
C HIS A 127 2.02 -1.70 -0.18
N THR A 128 0.70 -1.87 -0.18
CA THR A 128 -0.25 -0.78 0.05
C THR A 128 -1.65 -1.37 0.27
N ASP A 129 -2.45 -0.73 1.12
CA ASP A 129 -3.83 -1.14 1.39
C ASP A 129 -4.85 -0.38 0.54
N THR A 130 -4.47 0.76 -0.04
CA THR A 130 -5.35 1.59 -0.88
C THR A 130 -4.66 1.90 -2.19
N TYR A 131 -5.23 1.39 -3.28
CA TYR A 131 -4.64 1.55 -4.60
C TYR A 131 -5.70 1.52 -5.70
N CYS A 132 -5.33 2.09 -6.85
CA CYS A 132 -6.13 1.99 -8.06
C CYS A 132 -5.27 2.15 -9.30
N GLN A 133 -5.59 1.38 -10.34
CA GLN A 133 -5.00 1.50 -11.67
C GLN A 133 -6.11 1.87 -12.65
N ILE A 134 -5.93 2.96 -13.38
CA ILE A 134 -6.88 3.45 -14.38
C ILE A 134 -6.17 3.66 -15.71
N SER A 135 -6.75 3.11 -16.76
CA SER A 135 -6.24 3.22 -18.13
C SER A 135 -7.18 4.12 -18.95
N LYS A 136 -6.64 5.23 -19.47
CA LYS A 136 -7.22 6.00 -20.57
C LYS A 136 -6.49 5.63 -21.88
N PRO A 137 -7.04 5.95 -23.07
CA PRO A 137 -6.53 5.44 -24.34
C PRO A 137 -5.01 5.56 -24.56
N ASN A 138 -4.38 6.62 -24.03
CA ASN A 138 -2.94 6.88 -24.23
C ASN A 138 -2.11 6.85 -22.94
N VAL A 139 -2.75 6.83 -21.77
CA VAL A 139 -2.09 7.01 -20.48
C VAL A 139 -2.71 6.04 -19.49
N THR A 140 -1.86 5.23 -18.86
CA THR A 140 -2.25 4.41 -17.72
C THR A 140 -1.54 4.91 -16.50
N CYS A 141 -2.30 5.08 -15.43
CA CYS A 141 -1.79 5.50 -14.14
C CYS A 141 -2.10 4.45 -13.08
N TYR A 142 -1.17 4.29 -12.16
CA TYR A 142 -1.30 3.53 -10.93
C TYR A 142 -1.04 4.47 -9.76
N ALA A 143 -1.97 4.55 -8.82
CA ALA A 143 -1.87 5.37 -7.62
C ALA A 143 -2.05 4.50 -6.38
N PHE A 144 -1.25 4.77 -5.36
CA PHE A 144 -1.29 4.05 -4.10
C PHE A 144 -0.85 4.91 -2.92
N MET A 145 -1.44 4.66 -1.76
CA MET A 145 -1.11 5.37 -0.53
C MET A 145 0.30 5.00 -0.05
N ALA A 146 1.08 6.00 0.37
CA ALA A 146 2.38 5.81 1.01
C ALA A 146 2.19 5.44 2.49
N TYR A 147 3.04 4.54 2.99
CA TYR A 147 3.07 4.13 4.41
C TYR A 147 4.03 4.99 5.23
#